data_AF-A0AA40FI62-F1
#
_entry.id   AF-A0AA40FI62-F1
#
_cell.length_a   1.000
_cell.length_b   1.000
_cell.length_c   1.000
_cell.angle_alpha   90.00
_cell.angle_beta   90.00
_cell.angle_gamma   90.00
#
_symmetry.space_group_name_H-M   'P 1'
#
loop_
_entity.id
_entity.type
_entity.pdbx_description
1 polymer ?
#
loop_
_entity_poly.entity_id
_entity_poly.type
_entity_poly.pdbx_seq_one_letter_code
_entity_poly.pdbx_strand_id
1 'polypeptide(L)'
;MSSQNSWRNQMQKNLSQPIVRGRNAKDIVYYSQPSSSSSSLSQNLSADHATSKDNDQLVNSLIRYLLMLDGRKQIITKTRIIKNVFGNRGKHFVQTMNNAKNLLSTVFGYKLIELESGKYMLVNEIENTLPHIEPSATESSQMILLFLVLTHIFMLEDCCSEGISCEDDQQHSYFGNVKQLINEIFVAQGYINRTVLETNDSTNVEFKWGYRAEYEFSRRKALEFVSQVFDGRPINSWQLQFKTLTAREAADK
;
A
#
# COMPACT_ATOMS: atom_id res chain seq x y z
N MET A 1 -29.84 -19.69 -2.50
CA MET A 1 -29.80 -18.24 -2.15
C MET A 1 -30.27 -18.00 -0.71
N SER A 2 -29.67 -18.64 0.31
CA SER A 2 -30.16 -18.54 1.69
C SER A 2 -29.08 -18.51 2.79
N SER A 3 -27.83 -18.17 2.45
CA SER A 3 -26.73 -18.15 3.46
C SER A 3 -26.12 -16.76 3.73
N GLN A 4 -26.49 -15.72 2.97
CA GLN A 4 -25.95 -14.36 3.18
C GLN A 4 -26.74 -13.50 4.17
N ASN A 5 -27.93 -13.93 4.61
CA ASN A 5 -28.78 -13.13 5.52
C ASN A 5 -28.68 -13.52 7.00
N SER A 6 -27.89 -14.55 7.35
CA SER A 6 -27.80 -15.04 8.74
C SER A 6 -26.98 -14.11 9.65
N TRP A 7 -25.87 -13.57 9.13
CA TRP A 7 -24.93 -12.76 9.92
C TRP A 7 -25.44 -11.36 10.26
N ARG A 8 -26.31 -10.79 9.41
CA ARG A 8 -26.92 -9.47 9.64
C ARG A 8 -27.93 -9.47 10.80
N ASN A 9 -28.70 -10.55 10.96
CA ASN A 9 -29.70 -10.66 12.02
C ASN A 9 -29.10 -10.95 13.40
N GLN A 10 -27.89 -11.50 13.47
CA GLN A 10 -27.22 -11.79 14.74
C GLN A 10 -26.60 -10.54 15.38
N MET A 11 -26.34 -9.49 14.60
CA MET A 11 -25.81 -8.20 15.08
C MET A 11 -26.90 -7.26 15.64
N GLN A 12 -28.18 -7.45 15.29
CA GLN A 12 -29.29 -6.61 15.80
C GLN A 12 -29.86 -7.07 17.14
N LYS A 13 -29.59 -8.30 17.60
CA LYS A 13 -30.12 -8.84 18.87
C LYS A 13 -29.35 -8.42 20.13
N ASN A 14 -28.15 -7.83 20.01
CA ASN A 14 -27.31 -7.47 21.15
C ASN A 14 -27.47 -6.00 21.63
N LEU A 15 -28.48 -5.27 21.15
CA LEU A 15 -28.74 -3.88 21.54
C LEU A 15 -30.11 -3.67 22.20
N SER A 16 -30.70 -4.71 22.79
CA SER A 16 -31.98 -4.58 23.49
C SER A 16 -31.96 -5.34 24.81
N GLN A 17 -31.50 -4.67 25.87
CA GLN A 17 -32.00 -4.92 27.22
C GLN A 17 -32.24 -3.58 27.94
N PRO A 18 -33.41 -3.39 28.58
CA PRO A 18 -33.70 -2.21 29.37
C PRO A 18 -33.18 -2.36 30.81
N ILE A 19 -32.58 -1.31 31.35
CA ILE A 19 -32.23 -1.21 32.77
C ILE A 19 -33.48 -0.80 33.56
N VAL A 20 -33.80 -1.60 34.59
CA VAL A 20 -34.84 -1.35 35.59
C VAL A 20 -34.31 -0.48 36.73
N ARG A 21 -35.02 0.61 37.05
CA ARG A 21 -35.19 1.26 38.38
C ARG A 21 -36.01 2.53 38.12
N GLY A 22 -37.00 2.95 38.88
CA GLY A 22 -37.47 2.68 40.23
C GLY A 22 -38.19 3.97 40.64
N ARG A 23 -39.44 3.87 41.12
CA ARG A 23 -40.33 5.00 41.42
C ARG A 23 -39.75 5.95 42.48
N ASN A 24 -39.96 7.26 42.31
CA ASN A 24 -40.70 8.07 43.28
C ASN A 24 -41.11 9.42 42.69
N ALA A 25 -42.26 9.92 43.13
CA ALA A 25 -42.96 11.11 42.65
C ALA A 25 -42.97 12.23 43.72
N LYS A 26 -43.29 13.46 43.25
CA LYS A 26 -43.66 14.69 43.98
C LYS A 26 -42.45 15.54 44.42
N ASP A 27 -42.30 16.85 44.16
CA ASP A 27 -43.27 17.95 44.00
C ASP A 27 -42.79 19.09 43.07
N ILE A 28 -43.77 19.89 42.65
CA ILE A 28 -43.78 21.08 41.78
C ILE A 28 -43.10 22.30 42.44
N VAL A 29 -42.35 23.12 41.67
CA VAL A 29 -42.47 24.60 41.68
C VAL A 29 -42.03 25.16 40.31
N TYR A 30 -42.94 25.89 39.65
CA TYR A 30 -42.65 26.75 38.49
C TYR A 30 -41.95 28.03 38.96
N TYR A 31 -40.81 28.38 38.35
CA TYR A 31 -40.33 29.77 38.30
C TYR A 31 -39.79 30.09 36.91
N SER A 32 -40.28 31.20 36.37
CA SER A 32 -40.00 31.71 35.03
C SER A 32 -38.85 32.72 35.02
N GLN A 33 -38.00 32.60 33.99
CA GLN A 33 -37.15 33.62 33.33
C GLN A 33 -35.89 34.16 34.06
N PRO A 34 -34.87 34.71 33.34
CA PRO A 34 -34.80 35.07 31.91
C PRO A 34 -33.62 34.46 31.11
N SER A 35 -33.73 34.57 29.78
CA SER A 35 -32.72 34.20 28.77
C SER A 35 -31.69 35.31 28.51
N SER A 36 -30.52 34.89 28.00
CA SER A 36 -29.36 35.63 27.43
C SER A 36 -28.16 35.70 28.40
N SER A 37 -26.94 35.27 28.09
CA SER A 37 -26.32 34.87 26.83
C SER A 37 -24.98 34.20 27.14
N SER A 38 -24.91 32.87 27.05
CA SER A 38 -23.65 32.11 27.09
C SER A 38 -23.61 31.00 26.02
N SER A 39 -24.38 31.17 24.94
CA SER A 39 -24.54 30.15 23.88
C SER A 39 -23.41 30.13 22.86
N SER A 40 -22.58 31.17 22.78
CA SER A 40 -21.49 31.26 21.79
C SER A 40 -20.32 30.31 22.10
N LEU A 41 -19.97 30.11 23.37
CA LEU A 41 -18.87 29.21 23.75
C LEU A 41 -19.24 27.73 23.58
N SER A 42 -20.47 27.36 23.95
CA SER A 42 -20.98 25.98 23.85
C SER A 42 -21.29 25.55 22.40
N GLN A 43 -21.70 26.49 21.53
CA GLN A 43 -21.89 26.22 20.10
C GLN A 43 -20.56 26.03 19.36
N ASN A 44 -19.52 26.83 19.70
CA ASN A 44 -18.18 26.66 19.12
C ASN A 44 -17.55 25.31 19.52
N LEU A 45 -17.59 24.94 20.79
CA LEU A 45 -17.07 23.65 21.27
C LEU A 45 -17.73 22.44 20.57
N SER A 46 -19.03 22.54 20.28
CA SER A 46 -19.79 21.48 19.62
C SER A 46 -19.50 21.38 18.12
N ALA A 47 -19.34 22.53 17.45
CA ALA A 47 -18.97 22.61 16.05
C ALA A 47 -17.50 22.19 15.82
N ASP A 48 -16.60 22.57 16.72
CA ASP A 48 -15.18 22.16 16.69
C ASP A 48 -15.02 20.65 16.95
N HIS A 49 -15.79 20.09 17.89
CA HIS A 49 -15.78 18.64 18.11
C HIS A 49 -16.39 17.85 16.93
N ALA A 50 -17.44 18.38 16.30
CA ALA A 50 -18.05 17.74 15.14
C ALA A 50 -17.11 17.76 13.93
N THR A 51 -16.48 18.91 13.65
CA THR A 51 -15.50 19.04 12.56
C THR A 51 -14.23 18.22 12.79
N SER A 52 -13.76 18.11 14.03
CA SER A 52 -12.65 17.20 14.38
C SER A 52 -13.01 15.73 14.12
N LYS A 53 -14.19 15.28 14.55
CA LYS A 53 -14.65 13.91 14.33
C LYS A 53 -14.83 13.59 12.85
N ASP A 54 -15.35 14.54 12.07
CA ASP A 54 -15.51 14.39 10.63
C ASP A 54 -14.16 14.26 9.91
N ASN A 55 -13.14 15.03 10.36
CA ASN A 55 -11.77 14.93 9.86
C ASN A 55 -11.14 13.57 10.20
N ASP A 56 -11.30 13.08 11.43
CA ASP A 56 -10.77 11.78 11.85
C ASP A 56 -11.41 10.63 11.07
N GLN A 57 -12.72 10.70 10.82
CA GLN A 57 -13.42 9.74 9.98
C GLN A 57 -12.91 9.77 8.53
N LEU A 58 -12.60 10.95 8.00
CA LEU A 58 -12.05 11.10 6.66
C LEU A 58 -10.64 10.50 6.55
N VAL A 59 -9.77 10.76 7.54
CA VAL A 59 -8.42 10.16 7.63
C VAL A 59 -8.52 8.64 7.71
N ASN A 60 -9.38 8.11 8.57
CA ASN A 60 -9.58 6.67 8.70
C ASN A 60 -10.12 6.03 7.42
N SER A 61 -11.02 6.73 6.71
CA SER A 61 -11.54 6.28 5.42
C SER A 61 -10.45 6.25 4.35
N LEU A 62 -9.58 7.26 4.34
CA LEU A 62 -8.40 7.29 3.46
C LEU A 62 -7.46 6.12 3.75
N ILE A 63 -7.10 5.88 5.01
CA ILE A 63 -6.20 4.78 5.41
C ILE A 63 -6.76 3.44 4.96
N ARG A 64 -8.04 3.15 5.27
CA ARG A 64 -8.71 1.90 4.84
C ARG A 64 -8.70 1.76 3.32
N TYR A 65 -8.95 2.86 2.61
CA TYR A 65 -8.91 2.87 1.15
C TYR A 65 -7.52 2.53 0.61
N LEU A 66 -6.46 3.16 1.14
CA LEU A 66 -5.08 2.92 0.72
C LEU A 66 -4.66 1.46 1.00
N LEU A 67 -4.93 0.94 2.20
CA LEU A 67 -4.59 -0.44 2.57
C LEU A 67 -5.31 -1.49 1.70
N MET A 68 -6.58 -1.25 1.37
CA MET A 68 -7.34 -2.13 0.47
C MET A 68 -6.71 -2.19 -0.93
N LEU A 69 -6.14 -1.08 -1.41
CA LEU A 69 -5.46 -1.04 -2.71
C LEU A 69 -4.05 -1.64 -2.69
N ASP A 70 -3.36 -1.58 -1.56
CA ASP A 70 -2.05 -2.22 -1.41
C ASP A 70 -2.12 -3.75 -1.41
N GLY A 71 -3.27 -4.35 -1.05
CA GLY A 71 -3.46 -5.79 -1.17
C GLY A 71 -3.27 -6.34 -2.59
N ARG A 72 -3.32 -5.49 -3.61
CA ARG A 72 -2.95 -5.84 -5.01
C ARG A 72 -1.77 -5.02 -5.54
N LYS A 73 -1.02 -4.37 -4.65
CA LYS A 73 0.13 -3.51 -4.94
C LYS A 73 -0.15 -2.42 -5.97
N GLN A 74 -1.36 -1.85 -5.96
CA GLN A 74 -1.77 -0.86 -6.96
C GLN A 74 -1.11 0.50 -6.77
N ILE A 75 -0.81 1.15 -7.88
CA ILE A 75 -0.53 2.59 -7.92
C ILE A 75 -1.84 3.36 -7.83
N ILE A 76 -1.86 4.38 -6.98
CA ILE A 76 -3.07 5.14 -6.69
C ILE A 76 -2.88 6.56 -7.18
N THR A 77 -3.76 7.05 -8.05
CA THR A 77 -3.69 8.44 -8.53
C THR A 77 -4.43 9.39 -7.60
N LYS A 78 -3.96 10.63 -7.50
CA LYS A 78 -4.61 11.71 -6.74
C LYS A 78 -6.08 11.85 -7.11
N THR A 79 -6.41 11.82 -8.40
CA THR A 79 -7.79 11.91 -8.90
C THR A 79 -8.66 10.77 -8.36
N ARG A 80 -8.13 9.55 -8.30
CA ARG A 80 -8.83 8.38 -7.77
C ARG A 80 -9.04 8.48 -6.26
N ILE A 81 -8.07 9.01 -5.51
CA ILE A 81 -8.21 9.30 -4.08
C ILE A 81 -9.30 10.34 -3.85
N ILE A 82 -9.24 11.47 -4.58
CA ILE A 82 -10.22 12.55 -4.46
C ILE A 82 -11.62 12.02 -4.73
N LYS A 83 -11.82 11.30 -5.84
CA LYS A 83 -13.13 10.76 -6.23
C LYS A 83 -13.71 9.80 -5.18
N ASN A 84 -12.91 8.87 -4.67
CA ASN A 84 -13.42 7.77 -3.84
C ASN A 84 -13.43 8.05 -2.33
N VAL A 85 -12.66 9.03 -1.86
CA VAL A 85 -12.54 9.35 -0.43
C VAL A 85 -13.05 10.75 -0.11
N PHE A 86 -12.62 11.75 -0.90
CA PHE A 86 -12.91 13.15 -0.59
C PHE A 86 -14.24 13.62 -1.20
N GLY A 87 -14.61 13.12 -2.38
CA GLY A 87 -15.71 13.64 -3.17
C GLY A 87 -15.55 15.15 -3.37
N ASN A 88 -16.50 15.93 -2.86
CA ASN A 88 -16.49 17.39 -2.93
C ASN A 88 -15.60 18.07 -1.87
N ARG A 89 -14.98 17.32 -0.96
CA ARG A 89 -14.16 17.82 0.16
C ARG A 89 -12.67 17.96 -0.18
N GLY A 90 -12.34 18.24 -1.44
CA GLY A 90 -10.96 18.32 -1.94
C GLY A 90 -10.08 19.34 -1.20
N LYS A 91 -10.67 20.37 -0.59
CA LYS A 91 -9.96 21.39 0.21
C LYS A 91 -9.20 20.81 1.42
N HIS A 92 -9.63 19.67 1.96
CA HIS A 92 -8.98 19.02 3.10
C HIS A 92 -7.92 17.99 2.68
N PHE A 93 -7.64 17.85 1.38
CA PHE A 93 -6.77 16.80 0.85
C PHE A 93 -5.38 16.81 1.50
N VAL A 94 -4.70 17.95 1.49
CA VAL A 94 -3.32 18.06 1.99
C VAL A 94 -3.23 17.67 3.46
N GLN A 95 -4.08 18.26 4.31
CA GLN A 95 -4.10 17.98 5.74
C GLN A 95 -4.42 16.51 6.04
N THR A 96 -5.42 15.94 5.35
CA THR A 96 -5.84 14.55 5.54
C THR A 96 -4.75 13.57 5.08
N MET A 97 -4.10 13.84 3.95
CA MET A 97 -2.99 13.03 3.44
C MET A 97 -1.80 13.03 4.40
N ASN A 98 -1.45 14.19 4.98
CA ASN A 98 -0.36 14.29 5.96
C ASN A 98 -0.67 13.49 7.22
N ASN A 99 -1.90 13.62 7.76
CA ASN A 99 -2.33 12.85 8.93
C ASN A 99 -2.34 11.35 8.64
N ALA A 100 -2.84 10.94 7.46
CA ALA A 100 -2.84 9.54 7.05
C ALA A 100 -1.42 9.01 6.89
N LYS A 101 -0.50 9.76 6.28
CA LYS A 101 0.92 9.38 6.14
C LYS A 101 1.58 9.14 7.50
N ASN A 102 1.34 10.03 8.46
CA ASN A 102 1.87 9.90 9.82
C ASN A 102 1.32 8.65 10.52
N LEU A 103 0.00 8.43 10.47
CA LEU A 103 -0.61 7.26 11.10
C LEU A 103 -0.20 5.95 10.42
N LEU A 104 -0.14 5.92 9.10
CA LEU A 104 0.34 4.76 8.34
C LEU A 104 1.74 4.34 8.81
N SER A 105 2.67 5.28 8.95
CA SER A 105 4.04 4.95 9.37
C SER A 105 4.10 4.60 10.87
N THR A 106 3.49 5.39 11.74
CA THR A 106 3.64 5.24 13.20
C THR A 106 2.79 4.12 13.82
N VAL A 107 1.63 3.80 13.24
CA VAL A 107 0.68 2.83 13.80
C VAL A 107 0.62 1.56 12.96
N PHE A 108 0.64 1.68 11.63
CA PHE A 108 0.47 0.52 10.73
C PHE A 108 1.81 0.00 10.19
N GLY A 109 2.91 0.75 10.33
CA GLY A 109 4.22 0.40 9.77
C GLY A 109 4.25 0.41 8.24
N TYR A 110 3.45 1.29 7.62
CA TYR A 110 3.48 1.51 6.18
C TYR A 110 3.95 2.92 5.85
N LYS A 111 4.80 3.03 4.83
CA LYS A 111 5.20 4.30 4.24
C LYS A 111 4.33 4.62 3.04
N LEU A 112 3.68 5.79 3.06
CA LEU A 112 3.02 6.35 1.88
C LEU A 112 4.03 7.15 1.07
N ILE A 113 4.40 6.62 -0.09
CA ILE A 113 5.31 7.26 -1.05
C ILE A 113 4.51 8.03 -2.08
N GLU A 114 4.86 9.30 -2.27
CA GLU A 114 4.39 10.12 -3.39
C GLU A 114 5.38 9.98 -4.54
N LEU A 115 4.88 9.55 -5.69
CA LEU A 115 5.59 9.42 -6.94
C LEU A 115 5.31 10.64 -7.81
N GLU A 116 5.96 10.72 -8.96
CA GLU A 116 5.72 11.79 -9.92
C GLU A 116 4.26 11.84 -10.41
N SER A 117 3.82 13.04 -10.77
CA SER A 117 2.49 13.29 -11.36
C SER A 117 1.30 12.93 -10.44
N GLY A 118 1.46 13.06 -9.12
CA GLY A 118 0.38 12.83 -8.16
C GLY A 118 -0.06 11.37 -8.08
N LYS A 119 0.89 10.45 -8.23
CA LYS A 119 0.70 9.01 -8.01
C LYS A 119 1.24 8.66 -6.62
N TYR A 120 0.66 7.64 -6.00
CA TYR A 120 1.01 7.20 -4.66
C TYR A 120 1.10 5.68 -4.60
N MET A 121 1.95 5.17 -3.72
CA MET A 121 2.00 3.75 -3.36
C MET A 121 2.23 3.59 -1.85
N LEU A 122 1.80 2.46 -1.31
CA LEU A 122 2.20 2.01 0.02
C LEU A 122 3.38 1.05 -0.08
N VAL A 123 4.31 1.20 0.84
CA VAL A 123 5.45 0.31 1.07
C VAL A 123 5.35 -0.18 2.51
N ASN A 124 5.45 -1.49 2.71
CA ASN A 124 5.49 -2.06 4.05
C ASN A 124 6.90 -1.86 4.63
N GLU A 125 7.01 -1.23 5.79
CA GLU A 125 8.28 -1.01 6.49
C GLU A 125 8.58 -2.11 7.52
N ILE A 126 7.60 -2.97 7.81
CA ILE A 126 7.75 -4.04 8.79
C ILE A 126 8.19 -5.32 8.07
N GLU A 127 9.35 -5.86 8.47
CA GLU A 127 9.73 -7.22 8.13
C GLU A 127 8.75 -8.20 8.78
N ASN A 128 8.12 -9.04 7.96
CA ASN A 128 7.19 -10.04 8.46
C ASN A 128 7.95 -11.16 9.17
N THR A 129 8.08 -11.03 10.49
CA THR A 129 8.73 -12.00 11.39
C THR A 129 7.70 -12.85 12.14
N LEU A 130 6.41 -12.70 11.83
CA LEU A 130 5.33 -13.35 12.55
C LEU A 130 4.96 -14.68 11.89
N PRO A 131 5.15 -15.83 12.57
CA PRO A 131 5.03 -17.18 11.96
C PRO A 131 3.60 -17.59 11.57
N HIS A 132 2.60 -16.75 11.85
CA HIS A 132 1.18 -17.03 11.59
C HIS A 132 0.59 -16.15 10.48
N ILE A 133 1.37 -15.22 9.94
CA ILE A 133 0.99 -14.40 8.80
C ILE A 133 1.86 -14.85 7.64
N GLU A 134 1.50 -15.98 7.03
CA GLU A 134 2.22 -16.49 5.87
C GLU A 134 1.49 -16.08 4.58
N PRO A 135 2.22 -15.59 3.55
CA PRO A 135 1.65 -15.40 2.24
C PRO A 135 1.11 -16.73 1.70
N SER A 136 0.07 -16.65 0.88
CA SER A 136 -0.43 -17.83 0.17
C SER A 136 0.68 -18.43 -0.71
N ALA A 137 0.59 -19.73 -1.01
CA ALA A 137 1.59 -20.40 -1.86
C ALA A 137 1.80 -19.70 -3.22
N THR A 138 0.73 -19.13 -3.79
CA THR A 138 0.77 -18.34 -5.03
C THR A 138 1.49 -17.01 -4.85
N GLU A 139 1.23 -16.28 -3.75
CA GLU A 139 1.95 -15.04 -3.45
C GLU A 139 3.45 -15.31 -3.24
N SER A 140 3.78 -16.37 -2.51
CA SER A 140 5.17 -16.79 -2.29
C SER A 140 5.87 -17.12 -3.59
N SER A 141 5.26 -17.91 -4.49
CA SER A 141 5.88 -18.26 -5.76
C SER A 141 6.07 -17.03 -6.66
N GLN A 142 5.11 -16.10 -6.68
CA GLN A 142 5.25 -14.84 -7.41
C GLN A 142 6.36 -13.95 -6.84
N MET A 143 6.49 -13.85 -5.52
CA MET A 143 7.56 -13.08 -4.87
C MET A 143 8.94 -13.68 -5.16
N ILE A 144 9.06 -15.01 -5.15
CA ILE A 144 10.30 -15.71 -5.53
C ILE A 144 10.65 -15.42 -7.00
N LEU A 145 9.68 -15.57 -7.91
CA LEU A 145 9.91 -15.26 -9.33
C LEU A 145 10.34 -13.80 -9.50
N LEU A 146 9.65 -12.88 -8.85
CA LEU A 146 9.96 -11.45 -8.91
C LEU A 146 11.39 -11.18 -8.44
N PHE A 147 11.81 -11.76 -7.31
CA PHE A 147 13.17 -11.63 -6.80
C PHE A 147 14.22 -12.14 -7.81
N LEU A 148 13.96 -13.29 -8.44
CA LEU A 148 14.84 -13.86 -9.45
C LEU A 148 14.95 -12.95 -10.69
N VAL A 149 13.82 -12.43 -11.17
CA VAL A 149 13.78 -11.50 -12.32
C VAL A 149 14.53 -10.21 -12.01
N LEU A 150 14.28 -9.59 -10.86
CA LEU A 150 14.97 -8.37 -10.43
C LEU A 150 16.48 -8.60 -10.27
N THR A 151 16.87 -9.75 -9.70
CA THR A 151 18.28 -10.14 -9.60
C THR A 151 18.91 -10.26 -10.99
N HIS A 152 18.22 -10.90 -11.93
CA HIS A 152 18.70 -11.06 -13.30
C HIS A 152 18.90 -9.71 -14.01
N ILE A 153 17.93 -8.79 -13.90
CA ILE A 153 18.05 -7.43 -14.44
C ILE A 153 19.26 -6.72 -13.83
N PHE A 154 19.47 -6.84 -12.52
CA PHE A 154 20.60 -6.20 -11.86
C PHE A 154 21.94 -6.78 -12.33
N MET A 155 22.02 -8.11 -12.51
CA MET A 155 23.22 -8.76 -13.01
C MET A 155 23.57 -8.36 -14.45
N LEU A 156 22.57 -8.01 -15.26
CA LEU A 156 22.71 -7.48 -16.62
C LEU A 156 22.85 -5.93 -16.66
N GLU A 157 23.43 -5.32 -15.62
CA GLU A 157 23.73 -3.88 -15.60
C GLU A 157 22.48 -2.96 -15.57
N ASP A 158 21.47 -3.33 -14.78
CA ASP A 158 20.21 -2.58 -14.59
C ASP A 158 19.32 -2.48 -15.85
N CYS A 159 19.65 -3.20 -16.93
CA CYS A 159 18.89 -3.23 -18.17
C CYS A 159 18.94 -4.63 -18.81
N CYS A 160 17.77 -5.18 -19.16
CA CYS A 160 17.70 -6.42 -19.93
C CYS A 160 16.78 -6.25 -21.13
N SER A 161 17.30 -6.49 -22.34
CA SER A 161 16.56 -6.42 -23.60
C SER A 161 15.97 -7.76 -24.06
N GLU A 162 16.58 -8.90 -23.68
CA GLU A 162 16.12 -10.24 -24.08
C GLU A 162 16.45 -11.30 -23.01
N GLY A 163 15.62 -12.35 -22.90
CA GLY A 163 15.87 -13.53 -22.04
C GLY A 163 15.06 -13.62 -20.74
N ILE A 164 14.34 -12.56 -20.35
CA ILE A 164 13.47 -12.58 -19.15
C ILE A 164 12.06 -13.09 -19.47
N SER A 165 11.54 -12.75 -20.65
CA SER A 165 10.21 -13.21 -21.08
C SER A 165 10.38 -14.60 -21.69
N CYS A 166 9.87 -15.65 -21.02
CA CYS A 166 9.67 -16.94 -21.68
C CYS A 166 8.93 -16.69 -23.00
N GLU A 167 9.53 -17.10 -24.12
CA GLU A 167 8.91 -16.94 -25.44
C GLU A 167 7.67 -17.84 -25.57
N ASP A 168 7.67 -18.96 -24.85
CA ASP A 168 6.55 -19.88 -24.77
C ASP A 168 5.47 -19.41 -23.79
N ASP A 169 4.21 -19.41 -24.25
CA ASP A 169 3.00 -19.19 -23.44
C ASP A 169 2.69 -20.39 -22.50
N GLN A 170 3.66 -21.26 -22.24
CA GLN A 170 3.48 -22.42 -21.38
C GLN A 170 3.38 -22.01 -19.90
N GLN A 171 2.43 -22.60 -19.20
CA GLN A 171 2.33 -22.45 -17.75
C GLN A 171 3.44 -23.24 -17.05
N HIS A 172 4.30 -22.54 -16.31
CA HIS A 172 5.27 -23.16 -15.44
C HIS A 172 4.56 -23.83 -14.27
N SER A 173 4.93 -25.07 -13.93
CA SER A 173 4.28 -25.86 -12.86
C SER A 173 4.23 -25.14 -11.52
N TYR A 174 5.30 -24.43 -11.16
CA TYR A 174 5.41 -23.68 -9.90
C TYR A 174 4.96 -22.20 -9.98
N PHE A 175 5.23 -21.51 -11.10
CA PHE A 175 5.02 -20.06 -11.23
C PHE A 175 3.76 -19.69 -12.02
N GLY A 176 3.11 -20.66 -12.68
CA GLY A 176 1.99 -20.39 -13.59
C GLY A 176 2.44 -19.64 -14.84
N ASN A 177 1.66 -18.64 -15.27
CA ASN A 177 1.95 -17.88 -16.48
C ASN A 177 3.04 -16.82 -16.23
N VAL A 178 4.30 -17.21 -16.42
CA VAL A 178 5.49 -16.37 -16.20
C VAL A 178 5.48 -15.13 -17.09
N LYS A 179 5.09 -15.29 -18.37
CA LYS A 179 5.03 -14.19 -19.33
C LYS A 179 4.03 -13.11 -18.90
N GLN A 180 2.85 -13.51 -18.44
CA GLN A 180 1.86 -12.57 -17.91
C GLN A 180 2.35 -11.90 -16.62
N LEU A 181 2.98 -12.67 -15.72
CA LEU A 181 3.50 -12.12 -14.47
C LEU A 181 4.51 -11.00 -14.72
N ILE A 182 5.46 -11.24 -15.62
CA ILE A 182 6.54 -10.29 -15.93
C ILE A 182 6.02 -9.10 -16.73
N ASN A 183 5.28 -9.35 -17.83
CA ASN A 183 4.92 -8.29 -18.77
C ASN A 183 3.74 -7.43 -18.32
N GLU A 184 2.84 -7.96 -17.49
CA GLU A 184 1.62 -7.27 -17.09
C GLU A 184 1.59 -7.01 -15.58
N ILE A 185 1.69 -8.06 -14.77
CA ILE A 185 1.40 -7.97 -13.33
C ILE A 185 2.49 -7.17 -12.62
N PHE A 186 3.76 -7.55 -12.77
CA PHE A 186 4.89 -6.86 -12.12
C PHE A 186 5.11 -5.45 -12.68
N VAL A 187 4.74 -5.20 -13.94
CA VAL A 187 4.73 -3.86 -14.53
C VAL A 187 3.61 -3.00 -13.91
N ALA A 188 2.39 -3.52 -13.81
CA ALA A 188 1.26 -2.80 -13.22
C ALA A 188 1.45 -2.51 -11.72
N GLN A 189 2.12 -3.41 -11.01
CA GLN A 189 2.51 -3.22 -9.60
C GLN A 189 3.72 -2.28 -9.44
N GLY A 190 4.43 -1.99 -10.54
CA GLY A 190 5.58 -1.10 -10.61
C GLY A 190 6.88 -1.65 -10.05
N TYR A 191 7.01 -2.97 -9.98
CA TYR A 191 8.29 -3.60 -9.72
C TYR A 191 9.18 -3.62 -10.96
N ILE A 192 8.59 -3.68 -12.15
CA ILE A 192 9.30 -3.68 -13.42
C ILE A 192 8.88 -2.46 -14.23
N ASN A 193 9.86 -1.75 -14.79
CA ASN A 193 9.65 -0.76 -15.83
C ASN A 193 9.94 -1.41 -17.20
N ARG A 194 8.91 -1.51 -18.05
CA ARG A 194 8.99 -2.10 -19.39
C ARG A 194 8.89 -0.99 -20.42
N THR A 195 9.96 -0.79 -21.20
CA THR A 195 10.02 0.20 -22.28
C THR A 195 10.11 -0.50 -23.62
N VAL A 196 9.28 -0.10 -24.59
CA VAL A 196 9.38 -0.61 -25.97
C VAL A 196 10.16 0.41 -26.78
N LEU A 197 11.27 -0.04 -27.37
CA LEU A 197 12.14 0.75 -28.22
C LEU A 197 11.92 0.33 -29.67
N GLU A 198 11.42 1.25 -30.49
CA GLU A 198 11.30 1.06 -31.93
C GLU A 198 12.60 1.56 -32.59
N THR A 199 13.37 0.66 -33.21
CA THR A 199 14.59 1.04 -33.93
C THR A 199 14.64 0.32 -35.27
N ASN A 200 14.59 1.09 -36.36
CA ASN A 200 14.86 0.68 -37.75
C ASN A 200 14.41 -0.76 -38.06
N ASP A 201 13.09 -1.00 -38.02
CA ASP A 201 12.39 -2.28 -38.30
C ASP A 201 12.44 -3.38 -37.21
N SER A 202 13.03 -3.12 -36.04
CA SER A 202 12.98 -4.02 -34.88
C SER A 202 12.28 -3.38 -33.68
N THR A 203 11.45 -4.17 -32.99
CA THR A 203 10.81 -3.79 -31.72
C THR A 203 11.56 -4.47 -30.59
N ASN A 204 12.41 -3.72 -29.88
CA ASN A 204 13.15 -4.23 -28.73
C ASN A 204 12.43 -3.87 -27.43
N VAL A 205 12.38 -4.79 -26.48
CA VAL A 205 11.70 -4.57 -25.19
C VAL A 205 12.76 -4.50 -24.10
N GLU A 206 12.83 -3.38 -23.40
CA GLU A 206 13.77 -3.16 -22.30
C GLU A 206 13.06 -3.31 -20.95
N PHE A 207 13.67 -4.09 -20.05
CA PHE A 207 13.21 -4.26 -18.67
C PHE A 207 14.22 -3.64 -17.69
N LYS A 208 13.70 -2.83 -16.77
CA LYS A 208 14.45 -2.20 -15.68
C LYS A 208 13.72 -2.36 -14.35
N TRP A 209 14.43 -2.17 -13.24
CA TRP A 209 13.77 -2.04 -11.93
C TRP A 209 12.77 -0.87 -11.96
N GLY A 210 11.55 -1.13 -11.51
CA GLY A 210 10.53 -0.13 -11.31
C GLY A 210 10.67 0.55 -9.95
N TYR A 211 10.00 1.69 -9.79
CA TYR A 211 10.09 2.48 -8.55
C TYR A 211 9.71 1.68 -7.30
N ARG A 212 8.80 0.69 -7.35
CA ARG A 212 8.45 -0.11 -6.16
C ARG A 212 9.58 -1.07 -5.78
N ALA A 213 10.26 -1.64 -6.75
CA ALA A 213 11.40 -2.53 -6.50
C ALA A 213 12.52 -1.80 -5.75
N GLU A 214 12.74 -0.52 -6.03
CA GLU A 214 13.73 0.31 -5.33
C GLU A 214 13.47 0.47 -3.83
N TYR A 215 12.22 0.35 -3.38
CA TYR A 215 11.86 0.45 -1.95
C TYR A 215 11.73 -0.91 -1.26
N GLU A 216 11.22 -1.93 -1.96
CA GLU A 216 10.91 -3.23 -1.36
C GLU A 216 12.03 -4.27 -1.51
N PHE A 217 12.98 -4.06 -2.44
CA PHE A 217 14.07 -4.99 -2.72
C PHE A 217 15.44 -4.34 -2.56
N SER A 218 16.44 -5.16 -2.26
CA SER A 218 17.83 -4.72 -2.10
C SER A 218 18.72 -5.37 -3.13
N ARG A 219 19.39 -4.56 -3.96
CA ARG A 219 20.43 -5.03 -4.89
C ARG A 219 21.59 -5.71 -4.15
N ARG A 220 21.87 -5.30 -2.91
CA ARG A 220 22.84 -5.99 -2.03
C ARG A 220 22.40 -7.42 -1.77
N LYS A 221 21.17 -7.61 -1.28
CA LYS A 221 20.61 -8.95 -1.04
C LYS A 221 20.56 -9.79 -2.33
N ALA A 222 20.29 -9.17 -3.48
CA ALA A 222 20.37 -9.83 -4.79
C ALA A 222 21.79 -10.32 -5.10
N LEU A 223 22.81 -9.48 -4.89
CA LEU A 223 24.21 -9.86 -5.12
C LEU A 223 24.72 -10.91 -4.12
N GLU A 224 24.29 -10.83 -2.86
CA GLU A 224 24.54 -11.84 -1.83
C GLU A 224 23.91 -13.19 -2.19
N PHE A 225 22.69 -13.19 -2.73
CA PHE A 225 22.06 -14.39 -3.25
C PHE A 225 22.86 -14.99 -4.41
N VAL A 226 23.30 -14.16 -5.36
CA VAL A 226 24.17 -14.62 -6.46
C VAL A 226 25.47 -15.20 -5.92
N SER A 227 26.12 -14.54 -4.95
CA SER A 227 27.29 -15.06 -4.24
C SER A 227 27.06 -16.47 -3.69
N GLN A 228 25.93 -16.70 -3.02
CA GLN A 228 25.58 -18.02 -2.47
C GLN A 228 25.38 -19.08 -3.56
N VAL A 229 24.73 -18.73 -4.67
CA VAL A 229 24.52 -19.65 -5.82
C VAL A 229 25.84 -20.05 -6.47
N PHE A 230 26.84 -19.16 -6.50
CA PHE A 230 28.17 -19.42 -7.05
C PHE A 230 29.19 -19.80 -5.96
N ASP A 231 28.83 -20.77 -5.12
CA ASP A 231 29.69 -21.39 -4.09
C ASP A 231 30.31 -20.40 -3.08
N GLY A 232 29.55 -19.37 -2.70
CA GLY A 232 30.02 -18.36 -1.74
C GLY A 232 31.10 -17.44 -2.29
N ARG A 233 31.22 -17.33 -3.63
CA ARG A 233 32.12 -16.38 -4.29
C ARG A 233 31.89 -14.96 -3.74
N PRO A 234 32.93 -14.21 -3.33
CA PRO A 234 32.77 -12.87 -2.77
C PRO A 234 31.99 -11.91 -3.69
N ILE A 235 31.07 -11.12 -3.13
CA ILE A 235 30.22 -10.19 -3.90
C ILE A 235 31.02 -9.14 -4.69
N ASN A 236 32.24 -8.79 -4.23
CA ASN A 236 33.12 -7.84 -4.90
C ASN A 236 33.81 -8.39 -6.17
N SER A 237 33.66 -9.70 -6.44
CA SER A 237 34.17 -10.32 -7.67
C SER A 237 33.39 -9.89 -8.91
N TRP A 238 32.11 -9.53 -8.75
CA TRP A 238 31.29 -8.88 -9.77
C TRP A 238 31.55 -7.38 -9.72
N GLN A 239 32.71 -6.98 -10.25
CA GLN A 239 33.25 -5.63 -10.09
C GLN A 239 32.27 -4.53 -10.52
N LEU A 240 31.59 -4.72 -11.64
CA LEU A 240 30.67 -3.71 -12.18
C LEU A 240 29.42 -3.59 -11.30
N GLN A 241 28.79 -4.71 -10.97
CA GLN A 241 27.61 -4.78 -10.11
C GLN A 241 27.92 -4.22 -8.71
N PHE A 242 29.08 -4.58 -8.15
CA PHE A 242 29.54 -4.09 -6.85
C PHE A 242 29.82 -2.58 -6.87
N LYS A 243 30.42 -2.06 -7.94
CA LYS A 243 30.63 -0.61 -8.12
C LYS A 243 29.30 0.14 -8.23
N THR A 244 28.37 -0.35 -9.04
CA THR A 244 27.03 0.25 -9.17
C THR A 244 26.28 0.22 -7.84
N LEU A 245 26.34 -0.90 -7.13
CA LEU A 245 25.74 -1.07 -5.81
C LEU A 245 26.28 -0.04 -4.80
N THR A 246 27.60 0.04 -4.66
CA THR A 246 28.25 0.95 -3.70
C THR A 246 28.02 2.42 -4.04
N ALA A 247 27.98 2.78 -5.33
CA ALA A 247 27.66 4.14 -5.77
C ALA A 247 26.22 4.55 -5.41
N ARG A 248 25.25 3.65 -5.61
CA ARG A 248 23.84 3.90 -5.24
C ARG A 248 23.65 4.04 -3.73
N GLU A 249 24.24 3.15 -2.95
CA GLU A 249 24.15 3.19 -1.48
C GLU A 249 24.81 4.41 -0.86
N ALA A 250 25.78 5.01 -1.55
CA ALA A 250 26.37 6.27 -1.15
C ALA A 250 25.46 7.47 -1.45
N ALA A 251 24.59 7.38 -2.48
CA ALA A 251 23.64 8.42 -2.85
C ALA A 251 22.36 8.42 -2.00
N ASP A 252 21.99 7.27 -1.42
CA ASP A 252 20.82 7.11 -0.55
C ASP A 252 21.07 7.51 0.93
N LYS A 253 22.32 7.88 1.28
CA LYS A 253 22.74 8.35 2.61
C LYS A 253 22.78 9.86 2.71
#